data_AF-A0A6A7C9T4-F1
#
_entry.id   AF-A0A6A7C9T4-F1
#
_cell.length_a   1.000
_cell.length_b   1.000
_cell.length_c   1.000
_cell.angle_alpha   90.00
_cell.angle_beta   90.00
_cell.angle_gamma   90.00
#
_symmetry.space_group_name_H-M   'P 1'
#
loop_
_entity.id
_entity.type
_entity.pdbx_description
1 polymer ?
#
loop_
_entity_poly.entity_id
_entity_poly.type
_entity_poly.pdbx_seq_one_letter_code
_entity_poly.pdbx_strand_id
1 'polypeptide(L)'
;MTSAAVAARNSQAGPHRCTHINPTTNLPCNTVFSRPYDLTRHEDTIHNNSKQKVRCPMCREEKTFSRHDALTRHMRVVHPDAETVTSSSKRLRKDD
;
A
#
# COMPACT_ATOMS: atom_id res chain seq x y z
N MET A 1 0.60 10.70 10.04
CA MET A 1 1.56 9.89 10.82
C MET A 1 2.94 10.52 10.62
N THR A 2 3.64 10.89 11.69
CA THR A 2 4.93 11.62 11.58
C THR A 2 6.07 10.66 11.21
N SER A 3 6.97 11.12 10.36
CA SER A 3 8.10 10.36 9.79
C SER A 3 9.01 9.72 10.85
N ALA A 4 9.12 10.36 12.02
CA ALA A 4 9.90 9.87 13.17
C ALA A 4 9.34 8.56 13.77
N ALA A 5 8.02 8.40 13.79
CA ALA A 5 7.39 7.19 14.33
C ALA A 5 7.62 5.97 13.41
N VAL A 6 7.81 6.19 12.10
CA VAL A 6 8.13 5.16 11.10
C VAL A 6 9.59 4.72 11.22
N ALA A 7 10.50 5.65 11.52
CA ALA A 7 11.91 5.33 11.75
C ALA A 7 12.12 4.45 13.00
N ALA A 8 11.45 4.76 14.12
CA ALA A 8 11.59 4.00 15.37
C ALA A 8 11.10 2.53 15.25
N ARG A 9 10.03 2.30 14.48
CA ARG A 9 9.56 0.92 14.19
C ARG A 9 10.50 0.18 13.24
N ASN A 10 11.23 0.87 12.36
CA ASN A 10 12.22 0.27 11.47
C ASN A 10 13.50 -0.22 12.19
N SER A 11 13.76 0.25 13.41
CA SER A 11 14.91 -0.13 14.24
C SER A 11 14.71 -1.41 15.05
N GLN A 12 13.51 -2.02 15.02
CA GLN A 12 13.24 -3.29 15.69
C GLN A 12 13.97 -4.41 14.95
N ALA A 13 15.20 -4.69 15.37
CA ALA A 13 16.01 -5.80 14.88
C ALA A 13 15.45 -7.11 15.45
N GLY A 14 14.72 -7.83 14.61
CA GLY A 14 14.20 -9.16 14.90
C GLY A 14 13.88 -9.89 13.60
N PRO A 15 13.80 -11.23 13.60
CA PRO A 15 13.35 -11.96 12.44
C PRO A 15 11.85 -11.68 12.22
N HIS A 16 11.52 -10.78 11.29
CA HIS A 16 10.13 -10.46 10.95
C HIS A 16 9.60 -11.53 10.00
N ARG A 17 9.12 -12.64 10.57
CA ARG A 17 8.65 -13.82 9.83
C ARG A 17 7.16 -13.76 9.55
N CYS A 18 6.77 -13.92 8.29
CA CYS A 18 5.38 -14.15 7.91
C CYS A 18 4.98 -15.58 8.24
N THR A 19 3.93 -15.75 9.05
CA THR A 19 3.36 -17.06 9.42
C THR A 19 2.02 -17.33 8.73
N HIS A 20 1.58 -16.45 7.83
CA HIS A 20 0.33 -16.64 7.10
C HIS A 20 0.44 -17.75 6.06
N ILE A 21 -0.72 -18.35 5.71
CA ILE A 21 -0.81 -19.29 4.60
C ILE A 21 -0.82 -18.51 3.29
N ASN A 22 0.04 -18.89 2.36
CA ASN A 22 0.05 -18.30 1.04
C ASN A 22 -1.19 -18.78 0.26
N PRO A 23 -2.08 -17.88 -0.19
CA PRO A 23 -3.30 -18.27 -0.87
C PRO A 23 -3.06 -18.94 -2.23
N THR A 24 -1.89 -18.76 -2.85
CA THR A 24 -1.58 -19.40 -4.15
C THR A 24 -1.05 -20.82 -4.00
N THR A 25 -0.24 -21.09 -2.97
CA THR A 25 0.38 -22.41 -2.75
C THR A 25 -0.28 -23.23 -1.66
N ASN A 26 -1.20 -22.64 -0.88
CA ASN A 26 -1.80 -23.23 0.33
C ASN A 26 -0.78 -23.75 1.37
N LEU A 27 0.45 -23.23 1.31
CA LEU A 27 1.54 -23.58 2.23
C LEU A 27 1.89 -22.40 3.15
N PRO A 28 2.47 -22.65 4.33
CA PRO A 28 2.92 -21.59 5.21
C PRO A 28 4.00 -20.73 4.51
N CYS A 29 3.79 -19.41 4.48
CA CYS A 29 4.62 -18.49 3.72
C CYS A 29 6.07 -18.45 4.23
N ASN A 30 6.24 -18.45 5.56
CA ASN A 30 7.53 -18.59 6.26
C ASN A 30 8.65 -17.62 5.81
N THR A 31 8.30 -16.56 5.07
CA THR A 31 9.24 -15.55 4.57
C THR A 31 9.73 -14.69 5.73
N VAL A 32 11.05 -14.45 5.80
CA VAL A 32 11.67 -13.65 6.87
C VAL A 32 12.18 -12.34 6.29
N PHE A 33 11.83 -11.24 6.94
CA PHE A 33 12.26 -9.90 6.57
C PHE A 33 13.17 -9.29 7.64
N SER A 34 14.12 -8.47 7.20
CA SER A 34 15.02 -7.73 8.10
C SER A 34 14.35 -6.52 8.74
N ARG A 35 13.21 -6.07 8.20
CA ARG A 35 12.48 -4.89 8.65
C ARG A 35 10.99 -5.21 8.81
N PRO A 36 10.32 -4.62 9.81
CA PRO A 36 8.89 -4.85 10.01
C PRO A 36 8.05 -4.22 8.90
N TYR A 37 8.49 -3.10 8.31
CA TYR A 37 7.80 -2.49 7.18
C TYR A 37 7.66 -3.45 5.99
N ASP A 38 8.72 -4.21 5.70
CA ASP A 38 8.73 -5.16 4.59
C ASP A 38 7.78 -6.33 4.85
N LEU A 39 7.69 -6.82 6.10
CA LEU A 39 6.71 -7.82 6.51
C LEU A 39 5.28 -7.32 6.34
N THR A 40 4.94 -6.14 6.87
CA THR A 40 3.58 -5.59 6.72
C THR A 40 3.20 -5.39 5.26
N ARG A 41 4.13 -4.89 4.43
CA ARG A 41 3.90 -4.72 2.99
C ARG A 41 3.71 -6.08 2.28
N HIS A 42 4.48 -7.09 2.67
CA HIS A 42 4.34 -8.46 2.17
C HIS A 42 2.94 -9.00 2.47
N GLU A 43 2.50 -8.91 3.72
CA GLU A 43 1.17 -9.39 4.14
C GLU A 43 0.04 -8.73 3.35
N ASP A 44 0.14 -7.41 3.18
CA ASP A 44 -0.84 -6.63 2.43
C ASP A 44 -0.92 -6.97 0.94
N THR A 45 0.15 -7.49 0.34
CA THR A 45 0.21 -7.75 -1.10
C THR A 45 -0.03 -9.21 -1.45
N ILE A 46 0.37 -10.14 -0.59
CA ILE A 46 0.31 -11.57 -0.85
C ILE A 46 -0.89 -12.21 -0.14
N HIS A 47 -1.14 -11.84 1.12
CA HIS A 47 -2.18 -12.48 1.94
C HIS A 47 -3.49 -11.69 1.91
N ASN A 48 -3.44 -10.37 1.73
CA ASN A 48 -4.61 -9.52 1.67
C ASN A 48 -5.18 -9.36 0.25
N ASN A 49 -5.46 -10.47 -0.44
CA ASN A 49 -6.04 -10.46 -1.80
C ASN A 49 -7.48 -9.88 -1.84
N SER A 50 -8.12 -9.71 -0.67
CA SER A 50 -9.44 -9.07 -0.55
C SER A 50 -9.37 -7.55 -0.49
N LYS A 51 -8.17 -6.94 -0.45
CA LYS A 51 -8.07 -5.47 -0.50
C LYS A 51 -8.65 -4.95 -1.81
N GLN A 52 -9.57 -4.00 -1.70
CA GLN A 52 -10.17 -3.35 -2.87
C GLN A 52 -9.07 -2.79 -3.76
N LYS A 53 -9.02 -3.27 -5.00
CA LYS A 53 -8.14 -2.72 -6.01
C LYS A 53 -8.56 -1.27 -6.27
N VAL A 54 -7.59 -0.37 -6.28
CA VAL A 54 -7.84 1.03 -6.61
C VAL A 54 -7.83 1.20 -8.12
N ARG A 55 -8.89 1.77 -8.68
CA ARG A 55 -9.01 2.01 -10.13
C ARG A 55 -8.56 3.43 -10.48
N CYS A 56 -7.99 3.60 -11.67
CA CYS A 56 -7.75 4.92 -12.21
C CYS A 56 -9.10 5.54 -12.66
N PRO A 57 -9.48 6.73 -12.18
CA PRO A 57 -10.73 7.38 -12.59
C PRO A 57 -10.66 8.01 -13.99
N MET A 58 -9.46 8.19 -14.55
CA MET A 58 -9.23 8.90 -15.82
C MET A 58 -8.87 7.96 -16.98
N CYS A 59 -8.51 6.71 -16.68
CA CYS A 59 -8.36 5.70 -17.71
C CYS A 59 -9.74 5.27 -18.21
N ARG A 60 -9.90 5.23 -19.55
CA ARG A 60 -11.09 4.64 -20.19
C ARG A 60 -11.11 3.11 -20.07
N GLU A 61 -9.93 2.49 -20.00
CA GLU A 61 -9.79 1.08 -19.65
C GLU A 61 -9.83 0.90 -18.14
N GLU A 62 -10.44 -0.18 -17.65
CA GLU A 62 -10.46 -0.53 -16.23
C GLU A 62 -9.06 -0.94 -15.72
N LYS A 63 -8.15 0.04 -15.58
CA LYS A 63 -6.85 -0.16 -14.97
C LYS A 63 -7.01 -0.17 -13.45
N THR A 64 -6.94 -1.38 -12.90
CA THR A 64 -6.99 -1.64 -11.46
C THR A 64 -5.59 -1.91 -10.91
N PHE A 65 -5.28 -1.31 -9.77
CA PHE A 65 -4.01 -1.46 -9.08
C PHE A 65 -4.24 -2.09 -7.72
N SER A 66 -3.37 -3.03 -7.34
CA SER A 66 -3.39 -3.62 -6.00
C SER A 66 -2.87 -2.66 -4.91
N ARG A 67 -2.19 -1.58 -5.29
CA ARG A 67 -1.56 -0.62 -4.35
C ARG A 67 -1.76 0.83 -4.78
N HIS A 68 -1.84 1.70 -3.78
CA HIS A 68 -2.07 3.14 -4.00
C HIS A 68 -0.87 3.85 -4.62
N ASP A 69 0.36 3.50 -4.26
CA ASP A 69 1.58 4.07 -4.86
C ASP A 69 1.72 3.70 -6.34
N ALA A 70 1.24 2.52 -6.74
CA ALA A 70 1.18 2.13 -8.13
C ALA A 70 0.23 3.04 -8.91
N LEU A 71 -0.96 3.33 -8.35
CA LEU A 71 -1.88 4.31 -8.91
C LEU A 71 -1.26 5.72 -8.95
N THR A 72 -0.65 6.20 -7.87
CA THR A 72 -0.04 7.54 -7.84
C THR A 72 1.04 7.71 -8.92
N ARG A 73 1.89 6.70 -9.10
CA ARG A 73 2.90 6.70 -10.16
C ARG A 73 2.26 6.67 -11.54
N HIS A 74 1.23 5.85 -11.72
CA HIS A 74 0.46 5.78 -12.96
C HIS A 74 -0.15 7.15 -13.30
N MET A 75 -0.76 7.83 -12.34
CA MET A 75 -1.32 9.17 -12.54
C MET A 75 -0.24 10.15 -12.99
N ARG A 76 0.94 10.17 -12.38
CA ARG A 76 2.01 11.11 -12.79
C ARG A 76 2.54 10.89 -14.21
N VAL A 77 2.60 9.64 -14.66
CA VAL A 77 3.22 9.29 -15.95
C VAL A 77 2.20 9.31 -17.09
N VAL A 78 0.98 8.82 -16.83
CA VAL A 78 -0.07 8.64 -17.85
C VAL A 78 -1.06 9.79 -17.84
N HIS A 79 -1.22 10.46 -16.70
CA HIS A 79 -2.14 11.58 -16.51
C HIS A 79 -1.43 12.79 -15.87
N PRO A 80 -0.35 13.31 -16.49
CA PRO A 80 0.45 14.39 -15.90
C PRO A 80 -0.37 15.65 -15.61
N ASP A 81 -1.40 15.93 -16.41
CA ASP A 81 -2.29 17.09 -16.26
C ASP A 81 -3.43 16.88 -15.24
N ALA A 82 -3.49 15.70 -14.60
CA ALA A 82 -4.50 15.38 -13.61
C ALA A 82 -4.01 15.77 -12.22
N GLU A 83 -4.46 16.92 -11.73
CA GLU A 83 -4.21 17.31 -10.35
C GLU A 83 -4.74 16.22 -9.41
N THR A 84 -3.84 15.66 -8.61
CA THR A 84 -3.99 14.35 -8.00
C THR A 84 -5.18 14.26 -7.03
N VAL A 85 -6.27 13.63 -7.47
CA VAL A 85 -7.41 13.23 -6.61
C VAL A 85 -7.03 11.94 -5.88
N THR A 86 -6.03 12.00 -5.01
CA THR A 86 -5.70 10.89 -4.11
C THR A 86 -6.18 11.25 -2.72
N SER A 87 -7.41 10.84 -2.41
CA SER A 87 -8.00 10.65 -1.07
C SER A 87 -7.25 11.30 0.08
N SER A 88 -7.30 12.62 0.18
CA SER A 88 -7.18 13.30 1.47
C SER A 88 -8.57 13.78 1.83
N SER A 89 -9.08 13.28 2.94
CA SER A 89 -10.10 13.95 3.72
C SER A 89 -9.67 15.41 3.92
N LYS A 90 -10.06 16.33 3.02
CA LYS A 90 -10.14 17.75 3.35
C LYS A 90 -11.28 17.83 4.35
N ARG A 91 -10.94 17.75 5.65
CA ARG A 91 -11.74 18.40 6.67
C ARG A 91 -11.80 19.85 6.24
N LEU A 92 -12.95 20.25 5.68
CA LEU A 92 -13.32 21.64 5.54
C LEU A 92 -13.23 22.23 6.95
N ARG A 93 -12.20 23.04 7.21
CA ARG A 93 -12.23 23.93 8.36
C ARG A 93 -13.37 24.89 8.07
N LYS A 94 -14.36 24.92 8.97
CA LYS A 94 -15.49 25.81 8.88
C LYS A 94 -14.99 27.22 9.17
N ASP A 95 -15.21 28.12 8.22
CA ASP A 95 -15.12 29.56 8.41
C ASP A 95 -16.43 29.99 9.09
N ASP A 96 -16.34 30.39 10.36
CA ASP A 96 -17.00 31.51 11.08
C ASP A 96 -16.93 31.28 12.61
#